data_AF-A0A7W2MM05-F1
#
_entry.id   AF-A0A7W2MM05-F1
#
_cell.length_a   1.000
_cell.length_b   1.000
_cell.length_c   1.000
_cell.angle_alpha   90.00
_cell.angle_beta   90.00
_cell.angle_gamma   90.00
#
_symmetry.space_group_name_H-M   'P 1'
#
loop_
_entity.id
_entity.type
_entity.pdbx_description
1 polymer ?
#
loop_
_entity_poly.entity_id
_entity_poly.type
_entity_poly.pdbx_seq_one_letter_code
_entity_poly.pdbx_strand_id
1 'polypeptide(L)'
;MKLIKFLIQAYRNQRRLKPKYYQLISWVGGIGCFISIVLWYSQLGLIAEVMNIDMDMPLRKMSGYTQISILSVMLFSFVLAMYIGCLALTILVFLIPVSLKYLTLEEYFNITLLCSYPERWYKGT
;
A
#
# COMPACT_ATOMS: atom_id res chain seq x y z
N MET A 1 -11.62 -20.30 -29.59
CA MET A 1 -12.19 -19.00 -30.02
C MET A 1 -13.13 -18.34 -28.99
N LYS A 2 -14.04 -19.09 -28.33
CA LYS A 2 -14.94 -18.53 -27.27
C LYS A 2 -14.18 -17.92 -26.07
N LEU A 3 -13.09 -18.57 -25.63
CA LEU A 3 -12.29 -18.14 -24.48
C LEU A 3 -11.61 -16.77 -24.71
N ILE A 4 -11.07 -16.55 -25.91
CA ILE A 4 -10.46 -15.27 -26.32
C ILE A 4 -11.50 -14.15 -26.34
N LYS A 5 -12.70 -14.40 -26.88
CA LYS A 5 -13.80 -13.42 -26.86
C LYS A 5 -14.22 -13.08 -25.42
N PHE A 6 -14.27 -14.08 -24.53
CA PHE A 6 -14.61 -13.88 -23.12
C PHE A 6 -13.56 -13.03 -22.40
N LEU A 7 -12.27 -13.30 -22.62
CA LEU A 7 -11.16 -12.49 -22.08
C LEU A 7 -11.19 -11.05 -22.60
N ILE A 8 -11.45 -10.85 -23.89
CA ILE A 8 -11.57 -9.50 -24.48
C ILE A 8 -12.77 -8.75 -23.88
N GLN A 9 -13.90 -9.44 -23.68
CA GLN A 9 -15.10 -8.87 -23.06
C GLN A 9 -14.85 -8.50 -21.59
N ALA A 10 -14.23 -9.41 -20.82
CA ALA A 10 -13.87 -9.19 -19.43
C ALA A 10 -12.89 -8.02 -19.27
N TYR A 11 -11.89 -7.92 -20.14
CA TYR A 11 -10.95 -6.79 -20.16
C TYR A 11 -11.64 -5.46 -20.48
N ARG A 12 -12.56 -5.43 -21.45
CA ARG A 12 -13.36 -4.23 -21.75
C ARG A 12 -14.25 -3.83 -20.57
N ASN A 13 -14.88 -4.79 -19.90
CA ASN A 13 -15.71 -4.53 -18.73
C ASN A 13 -14.87 -4.01 -17.56
N GLN A 14 -13.71 -4.60 -17.28
CA GLN A 14 -12.78 -4.10 -16.28
C GLN A 14 -12.29 -2.67 -16.59
N ARG A 15 -12.01 -2.35 -17.86
CA ARG A 15 -11.64 -0.96 -18.23
C ARG A 15 -12.79 0.03 -18.02
N ARG A 16 -14.05 -0.37 -18.19
CA ARG A 16 -15.22 0.49 -17.90
C ARG A 16 -15.41 0.71 -16.40
N LEU A 17 -15.10 -0.30 -15.58
CA LEU A 17 -15.14 -0.22 -14.11
C LEU A 17 -13.98 0.58 -13.49
N LYS A 18 -12.99 1.01 -14.26
CA LYS A 18 -11.89 1.81 -13.72
C LYS A 18 -12.40 3.20 -13.31
N PRO A 19 -12.25 3.60 -12.04
CA PRO A 19 -12.67 4.92 -11.61
C PRO A 19 -11.89 6.02 -12.37
N LYS A 20 -12.50 7.19 -12.53
CA LYS A 20 -11.96 8.34 -13.27
C LYS A 20 -10.51 8.69 -12.89
N TYR A 21 -10.15 8.49 -11.62
CA TYR A 21 -8.82 8.80 -11.07
C TYR A 21 -7.97 7.55 -10.79
N TYR A 22 -8.30 6.39 -11.36
CA TYR A 22 -7.59 5.12 -11.11
C TYR A 22 -6.07 5.22 -11.31
N GLN A 23 -5.62 5.89 -12.38
CA GLN A 23 -4.19 6.07 -12.62
C GLN A 23 -3.52 6.90 -11.53
N LEU A 24 -4.15 8.01 -11.11
CA LEU A 24 -3.62 8.85 -10.02
C LEU A 24 -3.47 8.03 -8.75
N ILE A 25 -4.53 7.32 -8.35
CA ILE A 25 -4.53 6.48 -7.15
C ILE A 25 -3.47 5.37 -7.24
N SER A 26 -3.32 4.75 -8.40
CA SER A 26 -2.28 3.73 -8.62
C SER A 26 -0.87 4.30 -8.47
N TRP A 27 -0.63 5.53 -8.95
CA TRP A 27 0.65 6.21 -8.77
C TRP A 27 0.90 6.56 -7.30
N VAL A 28 -0.12 7.06 -6.60
CA VAL A 28 -0.05 7.33 -5.16
C VAL A 28 0.29 6.06 -4.39
N GLY A 29 -0.40 4.95 -4.65
CA GLY A 29 -0.08 3.66 -4.02
C GLY A 29 1.35 3.20 -4.34
N GLY A 30 1.76 3.29 -5.61
CA GLY A 30 3.11 2.87 -6.03
C GLY A 30 4.23 3.69 -5.39
N ILE A 31 4.08 5.02 -5.34
CA ILE A 31 5.04 5.91 -4.70
C ILE A 31 5.04 5.70 -3.18
N GLY A 32 3.86 5.51 -2.58
CA GLY A 32 3.72 5.21 -1.15
C GLY A 32 4.49 3.96 -0.76
N CYS A 33 4.30 2.87 -1.50
CA CYS A 33 5.06 1.63 -1.35
C CYS A 33 6.57 1.86 -1.48
N PHE A 34 7.01 2.61 -2.50
CA PHE A 34 8.44 2.86 -2.70
C PHE A 34 9.06 3.63 -1.54
N ILE A 35 8.41 4.69 -1.06
CA ILE A 35 8.87 5.47 0.10
C ILE A 35 8.88 4.60 1.36
N SER A 36 7.83 3.79 1.58
CA SER A 36 7.77 2.86 2.71
C SER A 36 8.93 1.87 2.72
N ILE A 37 9.31 1.32 1.57
CA ILE A 37 10.44 0.38 1.47
C ILE A 37 11.75 1.07 1.86
N VAL A 38 11.99 2.28 1.35
CA VAL A 38 13.20 3.05 1.65
C VAL A 38 13.28 3.39 3.14
N LEU A 39 12.17 3.83 3.74
CA LEU A 39 12.12 4.15 5.17
C LEU A 39 12.26 2.89 6.04
N TRP A 40 11.59 1.80 5.68
CA TRP A 40 11.69 0.54 6.43
C TRP A 40 13.11 -0.02 6.41
N TYR A 41 13.80 0.04 5.26
CA TYR A 41 15.20 -0.39 5.17
C TYR A 41 16.10 0.35 6.16
N SER A 42 15.90 1.66 6.34
CA SER A 42 16.65 2.47 7.29
C SER A 42 16.40 2.08 8.76
N GLN A 43 15.25 1.46 9.06
CA GLN A 43 14.88 1.05 10.42
C GLN A 43 15.43 -0.33 10.82
N LEU A 44 15.98 -1.10 9.88
CA LEU A 44 16.48 -2.44 10.15
C LEU A 44 17.58 -2.47 11.23
N GLY A 45 18.46 -1.47 11.24
CA GLY A 45 19.50 -1.34 12.27
C GLY A 45 18.93 -1.14 13.68
N LEU A 46 17.92 -0.28 13.80
CA LEU A 46 17.23 -0.03 15.07
C LEU A 46 16.49 -1.26 15.58
N ILE A 47 15.82 -2.00 14.67
CA ILE A 47 15.14 -3.26 15.02
C ILE A 47 16.15 -4.28 15.52
N ALA A 48 17.32 -4.38 14.89
CA ALA A 48 18.39 -5.28 15.31
C ALA A 48 18.92 -4.95 16.70
N GLU A 49 19.13 -3.67 16.99
CA GLU A 49 19.60 -3.18 18.29
C GLU A 49 18.59 -3.47 19.40
N VAL A 50 17.31 -3.15 19.20
CA VAL A 50 16.23 -3.41 20.18
C VAL A 50 16.09 -4.90 20.49
N MET A 51 16.25 -5.74 19.48
CA MET A 51 16.15 -7.20 19.61
C MET A 51 17.44 -7.83 20.16
N ASN A 52 18.49 -7.06 20.45
CA ASN A 52 19.82 -7.53 20.86
C ASN A 52 20.39 -8.59 19.89
N ILE A 53 20.17 -8.38 18.59
CA ILE A 53 20.66 -9.29 17.56
C ILE A 53 22.08 -8.89 17.19
N ASP A 54 23.00 -9.83 17.34
CA ASP A 54 24.34 -9.69 16.78
C ASP A 54 24.26 -9.80 15.25
N MET A 55 24.41 -8.66 14.58
CA MET A 55 24.37 -8.55 13.11
C MET A 55 25.60 -9.18 12.44
N ASP A 56 26.68 -9.44 13.19
CA ASP A 56 27.88 -10.13 12.68
C ASP A 56 27.74 -11.65 12.75
N MET A 57 26.77 -12.16 13.50
CA MET A 57 26.47 -13.58 13.55
C MET A 57 25.63 -14.00 12.32
N PRO A 58 26.07 -14.97 11.51
CA PRO A 58 25.27 -15.44 10.39
C PRO A 58 24.01 -16.15 10.90
N LEU A 59 22.84 -15.86 10.29
CA LEU A 59 21.53 -16.38 10.72
C LEU A 59 21.53 -17.88 11.01
N ARG A 60 22.21 -18.69 10.18
CA ARG A 60 22.26 -20.16 10.32
C ARG A 60 22.88 -20.63 11.65
N LYS A 61 23.66 -19.79 12.32
CA LYS A 61 24.26 -20.08 13.63
C LYS A 61 23.39 -19.60 14.80
N MET A 62 22.35 -18.83 14.54
CA MET A 62 21.38 -18.40 15.55
C MET A 62 20.43 -19.55 15.92
N SER A 63 19.86 -19.50 17.13
CA SER A 63 18.85 -20.47 17.55
C SER A 63 17.60 -20.39 16.64
N GLY A 64 16.91 -21.51 16.46
CA GLY A 64 15.68 -21.54 15.65
C GLY A 64 14.60 -20.58 16.17
N TYR A 65 14.48 -20.42 17.49
CA TYR A 65 13.56 -19.46 18.10
C TYR A 65 13.93 -18.02 17.75
N THR A 66 15.22 -17.67 17.78
CA THR A 66 15.72 -16.35 17.39
C THR A 66 15.48 -16.08 15.90
N GLN A 67 15.70 -17.07 15.02
CA GLN A 67 15.43 -16.89 13.59
C GLN A 67 13.96 -16.60 13.30
N ILE A 68 13.04 -17.33 13.94
CA ILE A 68 11.60 -17.15 13.78
C ILE A 68 11.15 -15.80 14.33
N SER A 69 11.67 -15.37 15.49
CA SER A 69 11.31 -14.07 16.07
C SER A 69 11.77 -12.92 15.18
N ILE A 70 13.00 -12.96 14.66
CA ILE A 70 13.54 -11.97 13.72
C ILE A 70 12.65 -11.88 12.48
N LEU A 71 12.38 -13.00 11.83
CA LEU A 71 11.55 -13.04 10.64
C LEU A 71 10.15 -12.46 10.90
N SER A 72 9.55 -12.82 12.04
CA SER A 72 8.20 -12.37 12.41
C SER A 72 8.16 -10.85 12.62
N VAL A 73 9.13 -10.29 13.34
CA VAL A 73 9.23 -8.85 13.60
C VAL A 73 9.55 -8.07 12.34
N MET A 74 10.45 -8.58 11.48
CA MET A 74 10.77 -7.95 10.19
C MET A 74 9.55 -7.94 9.27
N LEU A 75 8.81 -9.04 9.17
CA LEU A 75 7.62 -9.12 8.32
C LEU A 75 6.51 -8.21 8.85
N PHE A 76 6.27 -8.22 10.17
CA PHE A 76 5.26 -7.36 10.79
C PHE A 76 5.58 -5.88 10.64
N SER A 77 6.83 -5.48 10.90
CA SER A 77 7.28 -4.09 10.71
C SER A 77 7.20 -3.66 9.24
N PHE A 78 7.50 -4.55 8.30
CA PHE A 78 7.38 -4.27 6.87
C PHE A 78 5.92 -4.00 6.47
N VAL A 79 4.99 -4.86 6.88
CA VAL A 79 3.56 -4.70 6.57
C VAL A 79 3.02 -3.39 7.18
N LEU A 80 3.40 -3.07 8.42
CA LEU A 80 3.02 -1.81 9.06
C LEU A 80 3.59 -0.60 8.33
N ALA A 81 4.88 -0.63 7.97
CA ALA A 81 5.52 0.48 7.24
C ALA A 81 4.88 0.71 5.87
N MET A 82 4.55 -0.37 5.17
CA MET A 82 3.82 -0.33 3.89
C MET A 82 2.43 0.28 4.05
N TYR A 83 1.68 -0.15 5.06
CA TYR A 83 0.36 0.42 5.35
C TYR A 83 0.44 1.91 5.69
N ILE A 84 1.30 2.28 6.63
CA ILE A 84 1.43 3.66 7.12
C ILE A 84 1.90 4.60 6.00
N GLY A 85 2.90 4.23 5.20
CA GLY A 85 3.39 5.12 4.14
C GLY A 85 2.40 5.26 2.98
N CYS A 86 1.69 4.19 2.60
CA CYS A 86 0.58 4.29 1.66
C CYS A 86 -0.54 5.20 2.19
N LEU A 87 -0.92 5.03 3.46
CA LEU A 87 -1.94 5.86 4.10
C LEU A 87 -1.52 7.33 4.17
N ALA A 88 -0.30 7.61 4.61
CA ALA A 88 0.25 8.96 4.74
C ALA A 88 0.27 9.69 3.40
N LEU A 89 0.73 9.03 2.34
CA LEU A 89 0.78 9.64 1.01
C LEU A 89 -0.63 9.86 0.44
N THR A 90 -1.56 8.93 0.70
CA THR A 90 -2.96 9.09 0.31
C THR A 90 -3.61 10.28 1.02
N ILE A 91 -3.36 10.44 2.32
CA ILE A 91 -3.80 11.60 3.10
C ILE A 91 -3.26 12.89 2.47
N LEU A 92 -1.95 13.00 2.25
CA LEU A 92 -1.32 14.20 1.69
C LEU A 92 -1.89 14.58 0.32
N VAL A 93 -2.03 13.61 -0.59
CA VAL A 93 -2.48 13.87 -1.96
C VAL A 93 -3.97 14.22 -2.00
N PHE A 94 -4.82 13.57 -1.19
CA PHE A 94 -6.25 13.85 -1.18
C PHE A 94 -6.64 15.04 -0.29
N LEU A 95 -5.73 15.56 0.54
CA LEU A 95 -5.94 16.81 1.29
C LEU A 95 -6.17 18.01 0.36
N ILE A 96 -5.45 18.06 -0.77
CA ILE A 96 -5.55 19.14 -1.77
C ILE A 96 -6.96 19.21 -2.37
N PRO A 97 -7.53 18.15 -2.98
CA PRO A 97 -8.88 18.20 -3.53
C PRO A 97 -9.99 18.35 -2.49
N VAL A 98 -9.76 17.98 -1.22
CA VAL A 98 -10.66 18.35 -0.11
C VAL A 98 -10.62 19.86 0.13
N SER A 99 -9.43 20.47 0.20
CA SER A 99 -9.29 21.92 0.40
C SER A 99 -9.91 22.74 -0.74
N LEU A 100 -9.92 22.19 -1.96
CA LEU A 100 -10.55 22.77 -3.14
C LEU A 100 -12.06 22.48 -3.26
N LYS A 101 -12.67 21.85 -2.24
CA LYS A 101 -14.10 21.46 -2.20
C LYS A 101 -14.54 20.51 -3.33
N TYR A 102 -13.62 19.78 -3.95
CA TYR A 102 -13.96 18.75 -4.93
C TYR A 102 -14.43 17.44 -4.28
N LEU A 103 -14.02 17.18 -3.03
CA LEU A 103 -14.46 16.04 -2.22
C LEU A 103 -15.05 16.48 -0.88
N THR A 104 -16.04 15.72 -0.39
CA THR A 104 -16.52 15.84 0.99
C THR A 104 -15.56 15.14 1.94
N LEU A 105 -15.60 15.52 3.23
CA LEU A 105 -14.79 14.86 4.27
C LEU A 105 -15.13 13.37 4.41
N GLU A 106 -16.39 13.01 4.23
CA GLU A 106 -16.84 11.61 4.28
C GLU A 106 -16.27 10.79 3.13
N GLU A 107 -16.31 11.31 1.90
CA GLU A 107 -15.67 10.65 0.75
C GLU A 107 -14.15 10.54 0.93
N TYR A 108 -13.52 11.56 1.53
CA TYR A 108 -12.09 11.55 1.83
C TYR A 108 -11.72 10.42 2.80
N PHE A 109 -12.45 10.26 3.91
CA PHE A 109 -12.24 9.17 4.86
C PHE A 109 -12.47 7.80 4.22
N ASN A 110 -13.54 7.67 3.42
CA ASN A 110 -13.85 6.43 2.72
C ASN A 110 -12.77 6.03 1.70
N ILE A 111 -12.21 7.00 0.98
CA ILE A 111 -11.12 6.74 0.04
C ILE A 111 -9.82 6.40 0.77
N THR A 112 -9.46 7.17 1.80
CA THR A 112 -8.17 7.02 2.51
C THR A 112 -8.09 5.77 3.37
N LEU A 113 -9.15 5.43 4.13
CA LEU A 113 -9.14 4.29 5.05
C LEU A 113 -9.72 3.01 4.44
N LEU A 114 -10.84 3.13 3.72
CA LEU A 114 -11.60 1.98 3.23
C LEU A 114 -11.30 1.65 1.77
N CYS A 115 -10.49 2.46 1.08
CA CYS A 115 -10.26 2.36 -0.37
C CYS A 115 -11.57 2.33 -1.18
N SER A 116 -12.62 2.96 -0.65
CA SER A 116 -13.95 3.00 -1.24
C SER A 116 -14.13 4.32 -2.00
N TYR A 117 -14.33 4.22 -3.31
CA TYR A 117 -14.49 5.37 -4.19
C TYR A 117 -15.96 5.74 -4.35
N PRO A 118 -16.29 7.03 -4.44
CA PRO A 118 -17.67 7.46 -4.63
C PRO A 118 -18.21 7.01 -6.00
N GLU A 119 -19.50 6.69 -6.06
CA GLU A 119 -20.13 6.11 -7.26
C GLU A 119 -19.97 6.98 -8.51
N ARG A 120 -19.97 8.32 -8.32
CA ARG A 120 -19.71 9.33 -9.37
C ARG A 120 -18.34 9.20 -10.05
N TRP A 121 -17.41 8.41 -9.52
CA TRP A 121 -16.11 8.17 -10.14
C TRP A 121 -16.11 6.98 -11.10
N TYR A 122 -17.10 6.08 -11.02
CA TYR A 122 -17.21 4.94 -11.93
C TYR A 122 -17.87 5.37 -13.25
N LYS A 123 -17.29 4.98 -14.38
CA LYS A 123 -17.88 5.28 -15.70
C LYS A 123 -19.03 4.31 -15.98
N GLY A 124 -20.26 4.72 -15.70
CA GLY A 124 -21.45 3.90 -16.00
C GLY A 124 -22.74 4.24 -15.27
N THR A 125 -22.75 5.24 -14.39
CA THR A 125 -23.97 5.85 -13.83
C THR A 125 -24.37 7.10 -14.59
#